data_AF-A0A519GUZ2-F1
#
_entry.id   AF-A0A519GUZ2-F1
#
_cell.length_a   1.000
_cell.length_b   1.000
_cell.length_c   1.000
_cell.angle_alpha   90.00
_cell.angle_beta   90.00
_cell.angle_gamma   90.00
#
_symmetry.space_group_name_H-M   'P 1'
#
loop_
_entity.id
_entity.type
_entity.pdbx_description
1 polymer ?
#
loop_
_entity_poly.entity_id
_entity_poly.type
_entity_poly.pdbx_seq_one_letter_code
_entity_poly.pdbx_strand_id
1 'polypeptide(L)'
;MTYRTLLATAALALASITPQAQAALVIDYATFTGACGGSLTCVGATAVTGGGDLRLTPATFNSAGAGFSTTAISLGAGATFSTSFQFRMSQA
;
A
#
# COMPACT_ATOMS: atom_id res chain seq x y z
N MET A 1 -22.52 53.68 -38.16
CA MET A 1 -22.67 52.21 -38.08
C MET A 1 -21.28 51.62 -37.93
N THR A 2 -20.90 51.21 -36.72
CA THR A 2 -19.56 50.68 -36.45
C THR A 2 -19.73 49.45 -35.57
N TYR A 3 -20.05 48.31 -36.17
CA TYR A 3 -20.08 47.01 -35.49
C TYR A 3 -18.64 46.49 -35.43
N ARG A 4 -17.93 46.84 -34.36
CA ARG A 4 -16.62 46.27 -34.05
C ARG A 4 -16.79 45.15 -33.02
N THR A 5 -16.92 43.94 -33.56
CA THR A 5 -16.26 42.72 -33.07
C THR A 5 -16.38 42.44 -31.57
N LEU A 6 -17.55 41.96 -31.14
CA LEU A 6 -17.76 41.30 -29.85
C LEU A 6 -17.69 39.77 -30.03
N LEU A 7 -16.50 39.22 -30.26
CA LEU A 7 -16.27 37.77 -30.27
C LEU A 7 -14.92 37.45 -29.64
N ALA A 8 -14.77 37.64 -28.32
CA ALA A 8 -13.57 37.21 -27.61
C ALA A 8 -13.83 36.99 -26.11
N THR A 9 -14.83 36.20 -25.73
CA THR A 9 -15.08 35.90 -24.30
C THR A 9 -15.46 34.46 -23.97
N ALA A 10 -15.32 33.49 -24.89
CA ALA A 10 -15.80 32.12 -24.64
C ALA A 10 -14.72 31.03 -24.53
N ALA A 11 -13.43 31.37 -24.37
CA ALA A 11 -12.34 30.37 -24.45
C ALA A 11 -11.71 29.94 -23.09
N LEU A 12 -12.22 30.38 -21.94
CA LEU A 12 -11.58 30.10 -20.63
C LEU A 12 -12.19 28.98 -19.78
N ALA A 13 -13.16 28.20 -20.29
CA ALA A 13 -13.88 27.23 -19.46
C ALA A 13 -13.37 25.76 -19.54
N LEU A 14 -12.33 25.45 -20.31
CA LEU A 14 -11.88 24.05 -20.51
C LEU A 14 -10.67 23.60 -19.67
N ALA A 15 -10.22 24.37 -18.69
CA ALA A 15 -8.95 24.10 -18.01
C ALA A 15 -9.00 23.18 -16.76
N SER A 16 -10.16 22.62 -16.36
CA SER A 16 -10.28 22.03 -15.02
C SER A 16 -10.54 20.52 -14.93
N ILE A 17 -10.39 19.75 -16.02
CA ILE A 17 -10.48 18.28 -15.95
C ILE A 17 -9.09 17.64 -15.89
N THR A 18 -8.22 18.10 -14.99
CA THR A 18 -7.02 17.33 -14.64
C THR A 18 -7.44 16.27 -13.61
N PRO A 19 -7.19 14.97 -13.84
CA PRO A 19 -7.43 13.97 -12.80
C PRO A 19 -6.56 14.32 -11.59
N GLN A 20 -7.21 14.51 -10.44
CA GLN A 20 -6.53 14.74 -9.17
C GLN A 20 -5.72 13.48 -8.84
N ALA A 21 -4.39 13.57 -8.92
CA ALA A 21 -3.50 12.48 -8.52
C ALA A 21 -3.72 12.19 -7.04
N GLN A 22 -4.34 11.05 -6.73
CA GLN A 22 -4.47 10.55 -5.37
C GLN A 22 -3.11 9.97 -4.96
N ALA A 23 -2.61 10.37 -3.79
CA ALA A 23 -1.43 9.74 -3.21
C ALA A 23 -1.70 8.24 -3.05
N ALA A 24 -0.85 7.40 -3.64
CA ALA A 24 -0.98 5.96 -3.53
C ALA A 24 -0.77 5.53 -2.06
N LEU A 25 -1.64 4.67 -1.54
CA LEU A 25 -1.41 4.01 -0.26
C LEU A 25 -0.18 3.11 -0.39
N VAL A 26 0.86 3.41 0.37
CA VAL A 26 2.06 2.59 0.46
C VAL A 26 2.13 1.96 1.85
N ILE A 27 2.21 0.63 1.88
CA ILE A 27 2.50 -0.13 3.09
C ILE A 27 3.91 -0.66 2.93
N ASP A 28 4.84 -0.13 3.72
CA ASP A 28 6.25 -0.48 3.68
C ASP A 28 6.74 -0.97 5.04
N TYR A 29 7.49 -2.07 5.01
CA TYR A 29 8.10 -2.69 6.18
C TYR A 29 9.60 -2.83 5.94
N ALA A 30 10.36 -1.75 6.12
CA ALA A 30 11.82 -1.81 6.13
C ALA A 30 12.37 -2.75 7.24
N THR A 31 11.62 -2.87 8.35
CA THR A 31 11.81 -3.84 9.42
C THR A 31 10.45 -4.16 10.06
N PHE A 32 10.32 -5.33 10.65
CA PHE A 32 9.13 -5.74 11.40
C PHE A 32 9.25 -5.47 12.91
N THR A 33 10.32 -4.83 13.38
CA THR A 33 10.52 -4.50 14.80
C THR A 33 9.33 -3.71 15.34
N GLY A 34 8.59 -4.29 16.30
CA GLY A 34 7.38 -3.67 16.86
C GLY A 34 6.14 -3.70 15.96
N ALA A 35 6.19 -4.34 14.78
CA ALA A 35 5.06 -4.36 13.85
C ALA A 35 3.90 -5.24 14.35
N CYS A 36 4.21 -6.42 14.93
CA CYS A 36 3.19 -7.31 15.48
C CYS A 36 2.40 -6.63 16.62
N GLY A 37 1.09 -6.52 16.46
CA GLY A 37 0.19 -5.85 17.42
C GLY A 37 0.06 -4.34 17.21
N GLY A 38 0.87 -3.74 16.32
CA GLY A 38 0.74 -2.35 15.89
C GLY A 38 0.16 -2.26 14.48
N SER A 39 1.04 -2.19 13.48
CA SER A 39 0.67 -2.11 12.06
C SER A 39 0.42 -3.47 11.41
N LEU A 40 0.77 -4.57 12.09
CA LEU A 40 0.63 -5.94 11.59
C LEU A 40 -0.06 -6.83 12.63
N THR A 41 -1.14 -7.49 12.24
CA THR A 41 -1.75 -8.58 13.01
C THR A 41 -0.98 -9.86 12.73
N CYS A 42 -0.25 -10.37 13.73
CA CYS A 42 0.50 -11.62 13.64
C CYS A 42 -0.33 -12.77 14.21
N VAL A 43 -0.47 -13.85 13.43
CA VAL A 43 -1.37 -14.98 13.72
C VAL A 43 -0.58 -16.29 13.75
N GLY A 44 -0.99 -17.21 14.63
CA GLY A 44 -0.37 -18.52 14.76
C GLY A 44 1.04 -18.41 15.34
N ALA A 45 2.00 -19.07 14.70
CA ALA A 45 3.39 -19.13 15.15
C ALA A 45 4.26 -17.95 14.64
N THR A 46 3.65 -16.96 13.98
CA THR A 46 4.35 -15.80 13.42
C THR A 46 4.89 -14.90 14.53
N ALA A 47 6.17 -14.55 14.42
CA ALA A 47 6.84 -13.65 15.35
C ALA A 47 7.94 -12.83 14.65
N VAL A 48 8.27 -11.69 15.22
CA VAL A 48 9.41 -10.87 14.78
C VAL A 48 10.69 -11.44 15.42
N THR A 49 11.72 -11.68 14.62
CA THR A 49 13.02 -12.14 15.13
C THR A 49 13.77 -11.00 15.82
N GLY A 50 14.82 -11.32 16.59
CA GLY A 50 15.71 -10.30 17.17
C GLY A 50 16.43 -9.43 16.13
N GLY A 51 16.51 -9.88 14.87
CA GLY A 51 17.03 -9.12 13.74
C GLY A 51 15.99 -8.24 13.03
N GLY A 52 14.73 -8.26 13.47
CA GLY A 52 13.65 -7.47 12.89
C GLY A 52 12.99 -8.10 11.66
N ASP A 53 13.26 -9.37 11.36
CA ASP A 53 12.59 -10.11 10.27
C ASP A 53 11.25 -10.69 10.74
N LEU A 54 10.26 -10.77 9.86
CA LEU A 54 9.04 -11.51 10.12
C LEU A 54 9.28 -13.00 9.89
N ARG A 55 9.31 -13.80 10.96
CA ARG A 55 9.35 -15.26 10.87
C ARG A 55 7.92 -15.80 10.89
N LEU A 56 7.46 -16.36 9.78
CA LEU A 56 6.12 -16.94 9.68
C LEU A 56 5.99 -18.24 10.48
N THR A 57 7.01 -19.10 10.41
CA THR A 57 7.03 -20.41 11.08
C THR A 57 8.37 -20.63 11.81
N PRO A 58 8.36 -21.11 13.07
CA PRO A 58 9.54 -21.68 13.71
C PRO A 58 9.96 -23.01 13.08
N ALA A 59 11.20 -23.43 13.34
CA ALA A 59 11.73 -24.75 12.97
C ALA A 59 11.18 -25.86 13.89
N THR A 60 9.87 -25.92 14.02
CA THR A 60 9.14 -26.94 14.78
C THR A 60 8.13 -27.61 13.87
N PHE A 61 7.96 -28.91 14.04
CA PHE A 61 7.01 -29.69 13.24
C PHE A 61 5.60 -29.09 13.30
N ASN A 62 4.88 -29.14 12.18
CA ASN A 62 3.48 -28.70 12.06
C ASN A 62 3.21 -27.25 12.53
N SER A 63 4.11 -26.32 12.19
CA SER A 63 3.94 -24.90 12.51
C SER A 63 3.39 -24.10 11.32
N ALA A 64 2.44 -23.22 11.60
CA ALA A 64 1.85 -22.31 10.61
C ALA A 64 1.69 -20.91 11.21
N GLY A 65 1.75 -19.90 10.37
CA GLY A 65 1.54 -18.51 10.79
C GLY A 65 1.32 -17.59 9.60
N ALA A 66 0.74 -16.42 9.89
CA ALA A 66 0.48 -15.37 8.91
C ALA A 66 0.63 -13.98 9.55
N GLY A 67 0.91 -12.98 8.72
CA GLY A 67 0.88 -11.57 9.08
C GLY A 67 -0.09 -10.81 8.18
N PHE A 68 -1.00 -10.03 8.77
CA PHE A 68 -1.96 -9.20 8.04
C PHE A 68 -1.74 -7.74 8.40
N SER A 69 -1.57 -6.86 7.40
CA SER A 69 -1.53 -5.42 7.66
C SER A 69 -2.84 -4.97 8.30
N THR A 70 -2.76 -4.11 9.32
CA THR A 70 -3.95 -3.49 9.95
C THR A 70 -4.49 -2.33 9.11
N THR A 71 -3.72 -1.85 8.14
CA THR A 71 -4.16 -0.85 7.16
C THR A 71 -4.96 -1.51 6.04
N ALA A 72 -6.24 -1.17 5.93
CA ALA A 72 -7.10 -1.65 4.86
C ALA A 72 -6.71 -1.04 3.50
N ILE A 73 -6.62 -1.89 2.47
CA ILE A 73 -6.46 -1.46 1.07
C ILE A 73 -7.82 -1.60 0.39
N SER A 74 -8.38 -0.49 -0.12
CA SER A 74 -9.62 -0.51 -0.89
C SER A 74 -9.34 -0.95 -2.32
N LEU A 75 -9.86 -2.11 -2.72
CA LEU A 75 -9.78 -2.63 -4.09
C LEU A 75 -11.11 -2.36 -4.80
N GLY A 76 -11.34 -1.09 -5.14
CA GLY A 76 -12.51 -0.65 -5.92
C GLY A 76 -12.42 -1.02 -7.40
N ALA A 77 -13.46 -0.68 -8.17
CA ALA A 77 -13.47 -0.87 -9.62
C ALA A 77 -12.30 -0.11 -10.28
N GLY A 78 -11.44 -0.84 -10.99
CA GLY A 78 -10.26 -0.28 -11.65
C GLY A 78 -9.04 -0.07 -10.74
N ALA A 79 -9.09 -0.49 -9.46
CA ALA A 79 -7.93 -0.43 -8.59
C ALA A 79 -6.83 -1.38 -9.06
N THR A 80 -5.59 -0.90 -9.08
CA THR A 80 -4.38 -1.68 -9.33
C THR A 80 -3.46 -1.59 -8.13
N PHE A 81 -2.68 -2.64 -7.88
CA PHE A 81 -1.68 -2.62 -6.84
C PHE A 81 -0.43 -3.38 -7.29
N SER A 82 0.69 -3.10 -6.62
CA SER A 82 1.95 -3.80 -6.77
C SER A 82 2.50 -4.10 -5.38
N THR A 83 3.26 -5.18 -5.26
CA THR A 83 3.93 -5.56 -4.01
C THR A 83 5.31 -6.11 -4.33
N SER A 84 6.25 -5.88 -3.42
CA SER A 84 7.59 -6.44 -3.47
C SER A 84 8.00 -6.88 -2.08
N PHE A 85 8.65 -8.03 -1.97
CA PHE A 85 9.15 -8.54 -0.72
C PHE A 85 10.38 -9.41 -0.95
N GLN A 86 11.18 -9.55 0.09
CA GLN A 86 12.29 -10.48 0.16
C GLN A 86 11.98 -11.52 1.22
N PHE A 87 12.36 -12.78 0.98
CA PHE A 87 12.21 -13.84 1.95
C PHE A 87 13.46 -14.72 1.96
N ARG A 88 13.69 -15.35 3.11
CA ARG A 88 14.67 -16.42 3.26
C ARG A 88 14.02 -17.62 3.93
N MET A 89 14.45 -18.80 3.53
CA MET A 89 14.09 -20.05 4.18
C MET A 89 15.35 -20.69 4.72
N SER A 90 15.30 -21.15 5.97
CA SER A 90 16.40 -21.85 6.62
C SER A 90 15.83 -22.93 7.52
N GLN A 91 16.49 -24.08 7.54
CA GLN A 91 16.30 -25.12 8.53
C GLN A 91 17.34 -24.93 9.65
N ALA A 92 16.93 -25.10 10.91
CA ALA A 92 17.85 -25.25 12.03
C ALA A 92 17.90 -26.74 12.41
#